data_AF-F7Y0T9-F1
#
_entry.id   AF-F7Y0T9-F1
#
_cell.length_a   1.000
_cell.length_b   1.000
_cell.length_c   1.000
_cell.angle_alpha   90.00
_cell.angle_beta   90.00
_cell.angle_gamma   90.00
#
_symmetry.space_group_name_H-M   'P 1'
#
loop_
_entity.id
_entity.type
_entity.pdbx_description
1 polymer ?
#
loop_
_entity_poly.entity_id
_entity_poly.type
_entity_poly.pdbx_seq_one_letter_code
_entity_poly.pdbx_strand_id
1 'polypeptide(L)'
;MYFIALATDYDGTLAHDGIVSKKTLAALERFKKSGRKLVLVTGRELPDLKRVFPEVSLFDKVVAENGALIYTPASEEERAISPAPDPKFVARLKKLGVKPLSVGRSIVATWEPHQATVLDVIKEAGLELEIIFNKGAVMVLPSGINKATGLIAALQDLRLSPHNVVGIGDAENDHAFLQACGCSVAVDNAIPAVKNTADLVMPGARGKGVEQLVDKLIKHDREIVSRRHDGIVLGSAAGDDIYLSPTDTVLIAGSSGIGKSTLATALTERLVESGFQFCVFDPEGDYDGLEGAVRMGDGSSAPTKAQVLDLIAKADSNVVVNGLALRVNERPDFFADLLPDLGSFRRRTARPHWLIIDEAHHLLPKRREDTRAVLSLELPGTVLITVHPEAISTDALRLVTAIVALGPKAKNVVKVFCREIGIDPPKDMSSPKGERVLFWRPQKRKKIATVKVVEPRQSLKRHSRKYAEGQLDEAGSFYFHGPDDAMNLRAHNLMIFAQIAEGIDDKTWEFHLRAGDYSKWFRNQIRDKDLARETAEAEKDKTLSAEESRKQVLDAVRRRYTAPATAPEE
;
A
#
# COMPACT_ATOMS: atom_id res chain seq x y z
N MET A 1 16.93 -1.65 -5.77
CA MET A 1 16.69 -0.20 -5.97
C MET A 1 15.29 0.13 -5.45
N TYR A 2 15.16 1.06 -4.49
CA TYR A 2 13.87 1.49 -3.93
C TYR A 2 13.41 2.84 -4.51
N PHE A 3 14.27 3.86 -4.44
CA PHE A 3 14.00 5.15 -5.08
C PHE A 3 14.37 5.06 -6.56
N ILE A 4 13.40 5.36 -7.43
CA ILE A 4 13.53 5.22 -8.89
C ILE A 4 13.52 6.56 -9.61
N ALA A 5 13.25 7.67 -8.91
CA ALA A 5 13.33 9.00 -9.47
C ALA A 5 13.85 10.05 -8.48
N LEU A 6 14.41 11.12 -9.03
CA LEU A 6 14.77 12.34 -8.33
C LEU A 6 13.97 13.50 -8.94
N ALA A 7 13.13 14.13 -8.13
CA ALA A 7 12.48 15.40 -8.42
C ALA A 7 13.31 16.52 -7.78
N THR A 8 13.74 17.50 -8.56
CA THR A 8 14.66 18.54 -8.06
C THR A 8 14.18 19.92 -8.47
N ASP A 9 14.26 20.86 -7.55
CA ASP A 9 14.14 22.27 -7.89
C ASP A 9 15.34 22.76 -8.74
N TYR A 10 15.15 23.83 -9.49
CA TYR A 10 16.20 24.46 -10.28
C TYR A 10 16.97 25.54 -9.50
N ASP A 11 16.32 26.62 -9.09
CA ASP A 11 16.96 27.87 -8.66
C ASP A 11 17.32 27.86 -7.17
N GLY A 12 18.63 27.78 -6.87
CA GLY A 12 19.10 27.63 -5.49
C GLY A 12 19.21 26.17 -5.07
N THR A 13 18.78 25.24 -5.92
CA THR A 13 18.95 23.80 -5.72
C THR A 13 19.94 23.19 -6.71
N LEU A 14 19.64 23.17 -8.01
CA LEU A 14 20.61 22.73 -9.03
C LEU A 14 21.57 23.84 -9.43
N ALA A 15 21.01 25.03 -9.64
CA ALA A 15 21.70 26.16 -10.23
C ALA A 15 22.09 27.19 -9.17
N HIS A 16 23.20 27.88 -9.44
CA HIS A 16 23.55 29.14 -8.80
C HIS A 16 23.56 30.21 -9.89
N ASP A 17 22.75 31.26 -9.72
CA ASP A 17 22.65 32.39 -10.66
C ASP A 17 22.31 31.92 -12.09
N GLY A 18 21.44 30.91 -12.18
CA GLY A 18 21.01 30.31 -13.43
C GLY A 18 22.01 29.33 -14.06
N ILE A 19 23.16 29.06 -13.43
CA ILE A 19 24.21 28.18 -13.97
C ILE A 19 24.28 26.88 -13.17
N VAL A 20 24.24 25.74 -13.89
CA VAL A 20 24.49 24.41 -13.33
C VAL A 20 25.95 24.01 -13.57
N SER A 21 26.62 23.50 -12.55
CA SER A 21 28.03 23.11 -12.66
C SER A 21 28.21 21.82 -13.46
N LYS A 22 29.36 21.67 -14.15
CA LYS A 22 29.72 20.42 -14.86
C LYS A 22 29.72 19.19 -13.94
N LYS A 23 30.09 19.35 -12.65
CA LYS A 23 30.09 18.25 -11.69
C LYS A 23 28.67 17.80 -11.35
N THR A 24 27.76 18.76 -11.20
CA THR A 24 26.34 18.51 -10.94
C THR A 24 25.70 17.83 -12.14
N LEU A 25 25.96 18.30 -13.36
CA LEU A 25 25.54 17.63 -14.61
C LEU A 25 26.04 16.19 -14.68
N ALA A 26 27.34 15.98 -14.43
CA ALA A 26 27.92 14.63 -14.43
C ALA A 26 27.28 13.73 -13.35
N ALA A 27 26.86 14.27 -12.21
CA ALA A 27 26.12 13.50 -11.21
C ALA A 27 24.73 13.10 -11.70
N LEU A 28 23.97 14.04 -12.27
CA LEU A 28 22.66 13.75 -12.85
C LEU A 28 22.75 12.71 -13.98
N GLU A 29 23.78 12.78 -14.83
CA GLU A 29 24.03 11.76 -15.86
C GLU A 29 24.32 10.38 -15.25
N ARG A 30 25.15 10.30 -14.21
CA ARG A 30 25.38 9.03 -13.49
C ARG A 30 24.08 8.48 -12.90
N PHE A 31 23.24 9.36 -12.35
CA PHE A 31 21.94 8.97 -11.81
C PHE A 31 21.04 8.39 -12.91
N LYS A 32 20.94 9.05 -14.07
CA LYS A 32 20.17 8.54 -15.21
C LYS A 32 20.72 7.22 -15.74
N LYS A 33 22.05 7.08 -15.83
CA LYS A 33 22.74 5.83 -16.23
C LYS A 33 22.48 4.67 -15.25
N SER A 34 22.10 4.95 -14.01
CA SER A 34 21.68 3.91 -13.06
C SER A 34 20.29 3.32 -13.33
N GLY A 35 19.58 3.81 -14.36
CA GLY A 35 18.23 3.38 -14.73
C GLY A 35 17.12 4.21 -14.07
N ARG A 36 17.48 5.23 -13.29
CA ARG A 36 16.55 6.11 -12.58
C ARG A 36 16.11 7.31 -13.42
N LYS A 37 15.01 7.93 -13.03
CA LYS A 37 14.35 9.03 -13.72
C LYS A 37 14.64 10.38 -13.09
N LEU A 38 14.74 11.41 -13.92
CA LEU A 38 14.94 12.79 -13.47
C LEU A 38 13.71 13.62 -13.80
N VAL A 39 13.19 14.32 -12.79
CA VAL A 39 12.09 15.29 -12.95
C VAL A 39 12.58 16.66 -12.47
N LEU A 40 12.55 17.66 -13.35
CA LEU A 40 12.86 19.03 -12.97
C LEU A 40 11.58 19.71 -12.54
N VAL A 41 11.57 20.40 -11.41
CA VAL A 41 10.40 21.14 -10.91
C VAL A 41 10.79 22.60 -10.71
N THR A 42 10.14 23.55 -11.37
CA THR A 42 10.58 24.95 -11.33
C THR A 42 9.43 25.93 -11.48
N GLY A 43 9.62 27.12 -10.90
CA GLY A 43 8.75 28.27 -11.12
C GLY A 43 8.99 28.99 -12.45
N ARG A 44 10.10 28.68 -13.14
CA ARG A 44 10.45 29.34 -14.40
C ARG A 44 9.47 29.02 -15.51
N GLU A 45 9.28 30.00 -16.38
CA GLU A 45 8.65 29.80 -17.69
C GLU A 45 9.57 28.97 -18.59
N LEU A 46 8.96 28.08 -19.38
CA LEU A 46 9.72 27.13 -20.21
C LEU A 46 10.70 27.80 -21.21
N PRO A 47 10.35 28.90 -21.91
CA PRO A 47 11.30 29.56 -22.81
C PRO A 47 12.53 30.11 -22.08
N ASP A 48 12.34 30.68 -20.88
CA ASP A 48 13.44 31.19 -20.08
C ASP A 48 14.33 30.04 -19.57
N LEU A 49 13.71 28.96 -19.08
CA LEU A 49 14.43 27.76 -18.66
C LEU A 49 15.29 27.19 -19.80
N LYS A 50 14.73 27.01 -21.00
CA LYS A 50 15.47 26.49 -22.16
C LYS A 50 16.68 27.36 -22.54
N ARG A 51 16.57 28.68 -22.33
CA ARG A 51 17.64 29.63 -22.60
C ARG A 51 18.78 29.53 -21.58
N VAL A 52 18.46 29.42 -20.29
CA VAL A 52 19.47 29.39 -19.22
C VAL A 52 20.03 27.99 -18.95
N PHE A 53 19.27 26.95 -19.32
CA PHE A 53 19.63 25.55 -19.09
C PHE A 53 19.45 24.70 -20.36
N PRO A 54 20.40 24.77 -21.31
CA PRO A 54 20.36 23.98 -22.55
C PRO A 54 20.30 22.46 -22.31
N GLU A 55 20.81 21.99 -21.18
CA GLU A 55 20.84 20.57 -20.78
C GLU A 55 19.50 20.06 -20.23
N VAL A 56 18.40 20.80 -20.41
CA VAL A 56 17.04 20.38 -20.03
C VAL A 56 16.64 19.01 -20.60
N SER A 57 17.23 18.61 -21.73
CA SER A 57 17.07 17.29 -22.36
C SER A 57 17.58 16.11 -21.49
N LEU A 58 18.35 16.39 -20.44
CA LEU A 58 18.76 15.39 -19.46
C LEU A 58 17.57 14.86 -18.65
N PHE A 59 16.50 15.64 -18.50
CA PHE A 59 15.33 15.28 -17.70
C PHE A 59 14.31 14.43 -18.47
N ASP A 60 13.63 13.53 -17.78
CA ASP A 60 12.53 12.73 -18.37
C ASP A 60 11.23 13.55 -18.43
N LYS A 61 11.00 14.41 -17.44
CA LYS A 61 9.90 15.39 -17.39
C LYS A 61 10.37 16.69 -16.76
N VAL A 62 9.76 17.78 -17.18
CA VAL A 62 9.93 19.11 -16.58
C VAL A 62 8.56 19.63 -16.17
N VAL A 63 8.44 20.01 -14.91
CA VAL A 63 7.29 20.69 -14.33
C VAL A 63 7.66 22.16 -14.23
N ALA A 64 7.21 22.95 -15.20
CA ALA A 64 7.49 24.38 -15.32
C ALA A 64 6.31 25.21 -14.78
N GLU A 65 6.51 26.54 -14.71
CA GLU A 65 5.47 27.49 -14.31
C GLU A 65 4.80 27.10 -12.96
N ASN A 66 5.62 26.69 -11.99
CA ASN A 66 5.17 26.25 -10.66
C ASN A 66 4.12 25.13 -10.70
N GLY A 67 4.21 24.24 -11.68
CA GLY A 67 3.29 23.10 -11.78
C GLY A 67 2.15 23.28 -12.77
N ALA A 68 2.06 24.43 -13.44
CA ALA A 68 1.02 24.67 -14.42
C ALA A 68 1.31 24.06 -15.80
N LEU A 69 2.57 23.73 -16.09
CA LEU A 69 3.01 23.23 -17.38
C LEU A 69 3.90 21.99 -17.22
N ILE A 70 3.58 20.91 -17.90
CA ILE A 70 4.46 19.76 -18.08
C ILE A 70 5.11 19.84 -19.45
N TYR A 71 6.42 19.68 -19.49
CA TYR A 71 7.20 19.55 -20.71
C TYR A 71 7.92 18.21 -20.75
N THR A 72 7.88 17.54 -21.90
CA THR A 72 8.56 16.26 -22.14
C THR A 72 9.75 16.50 -23.07
N PRO A 73 11.00 16.57 -22.57
CA PRO A 73 12.14 16.95 -23.41
C PRO A 73 12.41 16.01 -24.59
N ALA A 74 12.08 14.72 -24.46
CA ALA A 74 12.32 13.74 -25.52
C ALA A 74 11.40 13.91 -26.75
N SER A 75 10.16 14.36 -26.55
CA SER A 75 9.17 14.58 -27.63
C SER A 75 8.90 16.06 -27.92
N GLU A 76 9.47 16.95 -27.11
CA GLU A 76 9.18 18.38 -27.07
C GLU A 76 7.71 18.74 -26.79
N GLU A 77 6.91 17.80 -26.29
CA GLU A 77 5.50 18.01 -25.99
C GLU A 77 5.31 18.91 -24.76
N GLU A 78 4.45 19.92 -24.90
CA GLU A 78 3.96 20.80 -23.84
C GLU A 78 2.52 20.44 -23.48
N ARG A 79 2.25 20.17 -22.19
CA ARG A 79 0.92 19.89 -21.65
C ARG A 79 0.61 20.85 -20.52
N ALA A 80 -0.30 21.80 -20.76
CA ALA A 80 -0.82 22.67 -19.71
C ALA A 80 -1.75 21.87 -18.78
N ILE A 81 -1.59 22.05 -17.47
CA ILE A 81 -2.44 21.45 -16.43
C ILE A 81 -3.59 22.40 -16.06
N SER A 82 -3.44 23.69 -16.36
CA SER A 82 -4.43 24.72 -16.05
C SER A 82 -4.72 25.64 -17.23
N PRO A 83 -5.81 26.42 -17.19
CA PRO A 83 -6.12 27.40 -18.22
C PRO A 83 -5.04 28.49 -18.35
N ALA A 84 -5.07 29.22 -19.47
CA ALA A 84 -4.23 30.39 -19.64
C ALA A 84 -4.72 31.59 -18.79
N PRO A 85 -3.84 32.55 -18.44
CA PRO A 85 -4.26 33.73 -17.68
C PRO A 85 -5.30 34.55 -18.45
N ASP A 86 -6.31 35.09 -17.74
CA ASP A 86 -7.31 35.95 -18.37
C ASP A 86 -6.63 37.18 -19.02
N PRO A 87 -6.82 37.41 -20.34
CA PRO A 87 -6.24 38.57 -21.02
C PRO A 87 -6.65 39.92 -20.39
N LYS A 88 -7.86 40.03 -19.84
CA LYS A 88 -8.35 41.24 -19.16
C LYS A 88 -7.60 41.49 -17.85
N PHE A 89 -7.33 40.43 -17.09
CA PHE A 89 -6.52 40.48 -15.88
C PHE A 89 -5.12 41.02 -16.19
N VAL A 90 -4.45 40.43 -17.18
CA VAL A 90 -3.12 40.86 -17.61
C VAL A 90 -3.11 42.31 -18.11
N ALA A 91 -4.09 42.69 -18.93
CA ALA A 91 -4.19 44.05 -19.45
C ALA A 91 -4.40 45.08 -18.33
N ARG A 92 -5.20 44.74 -17.31
CA ARG A 92 -5.45 45.58 -16.15
C ARG A 92 -4.17 45.81 -15.33
N LEU A 93 -3.39 44.76 -15.06
CA LEU A 93 -2.09 44.88 -14.38
C LEU A 93 -1.12 45.78 -15.15
N LYS A 94 -1.03 45.61 -16.47
CA LYS A 94 -0.21 46.47 -17.35
C LYS A 94 -0.65 47.94 -17.26
N LYS A 95 -1.95 48.21 -17.27
CA LYS A 95 -2.52 49.56 -17.16
C LYS A 95 -2.22 50.22 -15.81
N LEU A 96 -2.15 49.43 -14.74
CA LEU A 96 -1.78 49.90 -13.39
C LEU A 96 -0.26 50.05 -13.21
N GLY A 97 0.54 49.80 -14.24
CA GLY A 97 1.99 50.02 -14.19
C GLY A 97 2.78 48.92 -13.49
N VAL A 98 2.19 47.74 -13.27
CA VAL A 98 2.88 46.59 -12.67
C VAL A 98 4.03 46.16 -13.60
N LYS A 99 5.26 46.36 -13.13
CA LYS A 99 6.50 46.01 -13.85
C LYS A 99 7.60 45.60 -12.85
N PRO A 100 8.43 44.59 -13.19
CA PRO A 100 8.33 43.76 -14.39
C PRO A 100 7.12 42.81 -14.30
N LEU A 101 6.52 42.49 -15.46
CA LEU A 101 5.37 41.58 -15.55
C LEU A 101 5.65 40.55 -16.64
N SER A 102 5.68 39.29 -16.25
CA SER A 102 5.85 38.13 -17.13
C SER A 102 4.57 37.32 -17.20
N VAL A 103 4.31 36.72 -18.36
CA VAL A 103 3.07 35.98 -18.65
C VAL A 103 3.45 34.72 -19.41
N GLY A 104 3.37 33.59 -18.71
CA GLY A 104 3.61 32.26 -19.27
C GLY A 104 2.35 31.67 -19.90
N ARG A 105 2.33 30.33 -20.02
CA ARG A 105 1.17 29.58 -20.53
C ARG A 105 -0.01 29.62 -19.57
N SER A 106 0.26 29.59 -18.27
CA SER A 106 -0.74 29.59 -17.20
C SER A 106 -0.37 30.44 -16.00
N ILE A 107 0.88 30.90 -15.91
CA ILE A 107 1.38 31.75 -14.83
C ILE A 107 1.42 33.24 -15.22
N VAL A 108 1.17 34.12 -14.26
CA VAL A 108 1.55 35.54 -14.33
C VAL A 108 2.53 35.83 -13.21
N ALA A 109 3.70 36.38 -13.50
CA ALA A 109 4.73 36.65 -12.51
C ALA A 109 5.12 38.13 -12.48
N THR A 110 5.29 38.67 -11.29
CA THR A 110 5.82 40.01 -11.02
C THR A 110 6.73 39.94 -9.78
N TRP A 111 7.09 41.07 -9.22
CA TRP A 111 7.94 41.20 -8.04
C TRP A 111 7.29 42.08 -6.99
N GLU A 112 7.73 41.94 -5.75
CA GLU A 112 7.41 42.90 -4.70
C GLU A 112 7.82 44.33 -5.11
N PRO A 113 7.03 45.36 -4.75
CA PRO A 113 5.88 45.34 -3.84
C PRO A 113 4.50 45.20 -4.55
N HIS A 114 4.42 44.65 -5.76
CA HIS A 114 3.18 44.64 -6.55
C HIS A 114 2.08 43.68 -6.05
N GLN A 115 2.32 42.90 -4.99
CA GLN A 115 1.39 41.91 -4.47
C GLN A 115 0.01 42.48 -4.09
N ALA A 116 -0.03 43.70 -3.53
CA ALA A 116 -1.28 44.35 -3.15
C ALA A 116 -2.11 44.69 -4.39
N THR A 117 -1.49 45.31 -5.39
CA THR A 117 -2.13 45.64 -6.67
C THR A 117 -2.64 44.40 -7.39
N VAL A 118 -1.87 43.31 -7.38
CA VAL A 118 -2.30 42.02 -7.95
C VAL A 118 -3.54 41.51 -7.24
N LEU A 119 -3.54 41.48 -5.91
CA LEU A 119 -4.67 41.01 -5.11
C LEU A 119 -5.93 41.84 -5.33
N ASP A 120 -5.79 43.17 -5.43
CA ASP A 120 -6.92 44.06 -5.69
C ASP A 120 -7.53 43.78 -7.07
N VAL A 121 -6.71 43.57 -8.10
CA VAL A 121 -7.20 43.24 -9.44
C VAL A 121 -7.87 41.86 -9.48
N ILE A 122 -7.35 40.88 -8.75
CA ILE A 122 -7.99 39.55 -8.61
C ILE A 122 -9.40 39.72 -8.02
N LYS A 123 -9.53 40.51 -6.94
CA LYS A 123 -10.81 40.80 -6.29
C LYS A 123 -11.78 41.58 -7.17
N GLU A 124 -11.31 42.65 -7.82
CA GLU A 124 -12.11 43.47 -8.74
C GLU A 124 -12.70 42.62 -9.88
N ALA A 125 -11.93 41.66 -10.38
CA ALA A 125 -12.33 40.80 -11.49
C ALA A 125 -13.10 39.54 -11.06
N GLY A 126 -13.21 39.26 -9.76
CA GLY A 126 -13.88 38.06 -9.24
C GLY A 126 -13.18 36.76 -9.66
N LEU A 127 -11.85 36.77 -9.78
CA LEU A 127 -11.07 35.63 -10.25
C LEU A 127 -10.64 34.74 -9.08
N GLU A 128 -10.64 33.42 -9.30
CA GLU A 128 -10.13 32.43 -8.34
C GLU A 128 -8.65 32.14 -8.60
N LEU A 129 -7.79 33.14 -8.32
CA LEU A 129 -6.34 33.06 -8.48
C LEU A 129 -5.64 33.12 -7.12
N GLU A 130 -4.56 32.34 -6.99
CA GLU A 130 -3.71 32.27 -5.81
C GLU A 130 -2.39 33.02 -6.06
N ILE A 131 -1.90 33.74 -5.03
CA ILE A 131 -0.60 34.41 -5.05
C ILE A 131 0.40 33.55 -4.28
N ILE A 132 1.47 33.15 -4.96
CA ILE A 132 2.58 32.35 -4.43
C ILE A 132 3.84 33.21 -4.38
N PHE A 133 4.51 33.22 -3.24
CA PHE A 133 5.77 33.94 -3.05
C PHE A 133 6.99 33.02 -3.23
N ASN A 134 8.05 33.55 -3.83
CA ASN A 134 9.36 32.89 -3.89
C ASN A 134 10.48 33.94 -3.92
N LYS A 135 11.19 34.12 -2.81
CA LYS A 135 12.35 35.04 -2.71
C LYS A 135 12.08 36.44 -3.32
N GLY A 136 10.90 37.01 -3.04
CA GLY A 136 10.46 38.33 -3.52
C GLY A 136 9.74 38.34 -4.89
N ALA A 137 9.70 37.22 -5.60
CA ALA A 137 8.83 37.05 -6.76
C ALA A 137 7.39 36.79 -6.31
N VAL A 138 6.43 37.40 -7.02
CA VAL A 138 4.99 37.29 -6.81
C VAL A 138 4.42 36.56 -8.02
N MET A 139 4.00 35.32 -7.82
CA MET A 139 3.55 34.42 -8.89
C MET A 139 2.07 34.16 -8.73
N VAL A 140 1.30 34.28 -9.81
CA VAL A 140 -0.17 34.20 -9.81
C VAL A 140 -0.60 33.05 -10.69
N LEU A 141 -1.38 32.13 -10.11
CA LEU A 141 -1.83 30.89 -10.73
C LEU A 141 -3.29 30.60 -10.36
N PRO A 142 -3.99 29.75 -11.12
CA PRO A 142 -5.28 29.21 -10.69
C PRO A 142 -5.15 28.46 -9.36
N SER A 143 -6.17 28.58 -8.51
CA SER A 143 -6.23 27.90 -7.20
C SER A 143 -5.99 26.39 -7.34
N GLY A 144 -5.15 25.83 -6.47
CA GLY A 144 -4.82 24.40 -6.47
C GLY A 144 -3.69 23.99 -7.43
N ILE A 145 -3.17 24.92 -8.24
CA ILE A 145 -2.00 24.67 -9.10
C ILE A 145 -0.73 25.06 -8.34
N ASN A 146 0.16 24.09 -8.11
CA ASN A 146 1.44 24.29 -7.47
C ASN A 146 2.45 23.21 -7.90
N LYS A 147 3.69 23.32 -7.44
CA LYS A 147 4.78 22.38 -7.78
C LYS A 147 4.40 20.92 -7.46
N ALA A 148 3.62 20.67 -6.41
CA ALA A 148 3.20 19.33 -6.01
C ALA A 148 2.18 18.75 -7.00
N THR A 149 1.15 19.50 -7.38
CA THR A 149 0.13 19.02 -8.33
C THR A 149 0.73 18.79 -9.72
N GLY A 150 1.65 19.67 -10.14
CA GLY A 150 2.44 19.46 -11.35
C GLY A 150 3.36 18.22 -11.30
N LEU A 151 4.02 17.99 -10.17
CA LEU A 151 4.84 16.80 -9.96
C LEU A 151 3.98 15.53 -10.01
N ILE A 152 2.84 15.49 -9.32
CA ILE A 152 1.93 14.32 -9.33
C ILE A 152 1.50 13.99 -10.75
N ALA A 153 1.10 15.00 -11.55
CA ALA A 153 0.74 14.81 -12.94
C ALA A 153 1.91 14.31 -13.81
N ALA A 154 3.14 14.79 -13.57
CA ALA A 154 4.34 14.30 -14.27
C ALA A 154 4.69 12.85 -13.89
N LEU A 155 4.50 12.46 -12.62
CA LEU A 155 4.72 11.10 -12.15
C LEU A 155 3.68 10.12 -12.72
N GLN A 156 2.44 10.57 -12.90
CA GLN A 156 1.40 9.80 -13.59
C GLN A 156 1.80 9.51 -15.05
N ASP A 157 2.27 10.51 -15.80
CA ASP A 157 2.78 10.32 -17.16
C ASP A 157 3.91 9.27 -17.20
N LEU A 158 4.80 9.32 -16.21
CA LEU A 158 5.93 8.39 -16.07
C LEU A 158 5.53 7.03 -15.47
N ARG A 159 4.28 6.87 -15.01
CA ARG A 159 3.77 5.71 -14.26
C ARG A 159 4.59 5.37 -13.02
N LEU A 160 5.04 6.39 -12.30
CA LEU A 160 5.81 6.26 -11.06
C LEU A 160 4.95 6.55 -9.83
N SER A 161 5.29 5.92 -8.72
CA SER A 161 4.69 6.22 -7.41
C SER A 161 5.47 7.33 -6.72
N PRO A 162 4.81 8.33 -6.10
CA PRO A 162 5.48 9.35 -5.29
C PRO A 162 6.32 8.77 -4.14
N HIS A 163 5.92 7.62 -3.56
CA HIS A 163 6.67 6.91 -2.51
C HIS A 163 8.09 6.50 -2.94
N ASN A 164 8.33 6.40 -4.25
CA ASN A 164 9.62 5.98 -4.82
C ASN A 164 10.38 7.15 -5.47
N VAL A 165 10.00 8.39 -5.13
CA VAL A 165 10.64 9.63 -5.58
C VAL A 165 11.33 10.30 -4.41
N VAL A 166 12.55 10.78 -4.63
CA VAL A 166 13.20 11.72 -3.73
C VAL A 166 13.01 13.13 -4.27
N GLY A 167 12.50 14.03 -3.44
CA GLY A 167 12.39 15.46 -3.73
C GLY A 167 13.57 16.22 -3.13
N ILE A 168 14.17 17.17 -3.87
CA ILE A 168 15.19 18.08 -3.34
C ILE A 168 14.89 19.54 -3.70
N GLY A 169 14.97 20.44 -2.70
CA GLY A 169 14.60 21.86 -2.84
C GLY A 169 15.26 22.78 -1.82
N ASP A 170 14.98 24.08 -1.90
CA ASP A 170 15.59 25.11 -1.06
C ASP A 170 14.66 26.24 -0.55
N ALA A 171 13.48 26.44 -1.16
CA ALA A 171 12.63 27.62 -0.92
C ALA A 171 11.19 27.30 -0.46
N GLU A 172 10.41 28.34 -0.12
CA GLU A 172 9.05 28.22 0.41
C GLU A 172 8.13 27.43 -0.50
N ASN A 173 8.16 27.71 -1.81
CA ASN A 173 7.33 27.06 -2.83
C ASN A 173 7.69 25.60 -3.08
N ASP A 174 8.77 25.09 -2.48
CA ASP A 174 9.19 23.69 -2.61
C ASP A 174 8.49 22.76 -1.61
N HIS A 175 8.05 23.29 -0.46
CA HIS A 175 7.48 22.48 0.64
C HIS A 175 6.43 21.49 0.16
N ALA A 176 5.46 21.95 -0.63
CA ALA A 176 4.35 21.13 -1.08
C ALA A 176 4.82 19.93 -1.92
N PHE A 177 5.76 20.12 -2.84
CA PHE A 177 6.21 19.00 -3.68
C PHE A 177 7.18 18.08 -2.93
N LEU A 178 8.00 18.66 -2.03
CA LEU A 178 8.88 17.87 -1.16
C LEU A 178 8.07 16.92 -0.29
N GLN A 179 6.97 17.40 0.30
CA GLN A 179 6.04 16.57 1.09
C GLN A 179 5.30 15.52 0.25
N ALA A 180 5.12 15.74 -1.05
CA ALA A 180 4.51 14.76 -1.94
C ALA A 180 5.47 13.60 -2.29
N CYS A 181 6.79 13.78 -2.12
CA CYS A 181 7.79 12.74 -2.35
C CYS A 181 7.91 11.78 -1.17
N GLY A 182 8.27 10.52 -1.44
CA GLY A 182 8.54 9.51 -0.40
C GLY A 182 9.76 9.86 0.47
N CYS A 183 10.68 10.69 -0.03
CA CYS A 183 11.71 11.29 0.80
C CYS A 183 11.96 12.74 0.38
N SER A 184 11.89 13.64 1.35
CA SER A 184 12.14 15.07 1.19
C SER A 184 13.56 15.45 1.61
N VAL A 185 14.27 16.20 0.76
CA VAL A 185 15.67 16.60 1.00
C VAL A 185 15.82 18.10 0.85
N ALA A 186 16.50 18.73 1.80
CA ALA A 186 16.89 20.13 1.73
C ALA A 186 18.39 20.26 1.42
N VAL A 187 18.79 21.21 0.58
CA VAL A 187 20.21 21.61 0.45
C VAL A 187 20.64 22.51 1.60
N ASP A 188 21.95 22.69 1.80
CA ASP A 188 22.44 23.50 2.93
C ASP A 188 22.06 24.99 2.84
N ASN A 189 21.87 25.55 1.66
CA ASN A 189 21.38 26.94 1.52
C ASN A 189 19.85 27.08 1.60
N ALA A 190 19.13 25.99 1.90
CA ALA A 190 17.67 26.04 2.04
C ALA A 190 17.26 26.88 3.24
N ILE A 191 16.08 27.51 3.14
CA ILE A 191 15.51 28.29 4.24
C ILE A 191 15.20 27.38 5.45
N PRO A 192 15.21 27.92 6.69
CA PRO A 192 14.95 27.12 7.89
C PRO A 192 13.64 26.32 7.86
N ALA A 193 12.57 26.91 7.30
CA ALA A 193 11.28 26.22 7.18
C ALA A 193 11.38 24.90 6.39
N VAL A 194 12.10 24.91 5.26
CA VAL A 194 12.31 23.71 4.43
C VAL A 194 13.18 22.70 5.19
N LYS A 195 14.30 23.15 5.77
CA LYS A 195 15.20 22.26 6.54
C LYS A 195 14.51 21.57 7.72
N ASN A 196 13.61 22.26 8.40
CA ASN A 196 12.89 21.74 9.58
C ASN A 196 11.86 20.66 9.24
N THR A 197 11.40 20.61 7.99
CA THR A 197 10.36 19.68 7.53
C THR A 197 10.91 18.56 6.65
N ALA A 198 12.11 18.73 6.08
CA ALA A 198 12.77 17.73 5.26
C ALA A 198 13.20 16.49 6.08
N ASP A 199 13.09 15.30 5.49
CA ASP A 199 13.60 14.06 6.08
C ASP A 199 15.12 14.06 6.22
N LEU A 200 15.80 14.78 5.32
CA LEU A 200 17.24 14.83 5.24
C LEU A 200 17.73 16.22 4.81
N VAL A 201 18.78 16.70 5.46
CA VAL A 201 19.47 17.93 5.06
C VAL A 201 20.85 17.55 4.53
N MET A 202 21.15 17.92 3.28
CA MET A 202 22.48 17.75 2.69
C MET A 202 23.44 18.82 3.20
N PRO A 203 24.69 18.47 3.56
CA PRO A 203 25.69 19.44 3.99
C PRO A 203 26.20 20.32 2.83
N GLY A 204 25.99 19.89 1.58
CA GLY A 204 26.29 20.69 0.40
C GLY A 204 25.18 21.69 0.06
N ALA A 205 25.56 22.93 -0.22
CA ALA A 205 24.68 23.93 -0.80
C ALA A 205 24.53 23.73 -2.32
N ARG A 206 23.32 23.99 -2.84
CA ARG A 206 22.98 23.97 -4.26
C ARG A 206 23.41 22.65 -4.92
N GLY A 207 23.99 22.72 -6.12
CA GLY A 207 24.42 21.55 -6.89
C GLY A 207 25.35 20.59 -6.12
N LYS A 208 26.13 21.07 -5.14
CA LYS A 208 26.95 20.18 -4.29
C LYS A 208 26.09 19.25 -3.41
N GLY A 209 24.97 19.74 -2.90
CA GLY A 209 24.02 18.93 -2.14
C GLY A 209 23.37 17.87 -3.03
N VAL A 210 23.02 18.24 -4.26
CA VAL A 210 22.49 17.31 -5.26
C VAL A 210 23.52 16.23 -5.64
N GLU A 211 24.78 16.60 -5.84
CA GLU A 211 25.88 15.66 -6.11
C GLU A 211 26.01 14.60 -4.99
N GLN A 212 26.02 15.06 -3.73
CA GLN A 212 26.10 14.18 -2.56
C GLN A 212 24.88 13.26 -2.44
N LEU A 213 23.68 13.81 -2.67
CA LEU A 213 22.44 13.03 -2.64
C LEU A 213 22.45 11.94 -3.71
N VAL A 214 22.83 12.27 -4.94
CA VAL A 214 22.94 11.31 -6.04
C VAL A 214 23.89 10.16 -5.68
N ASP A 215 25.08 10.48 -5.15
CA ASP A 215 26.04 9.46 -4.74
C ASP A 215 25.47 8.57 -3.62
N LYS A 216 24.73 9.15 -2.67
CA LYS A 216 24.04 8.41 -1.60
C LYS A 216 22.95 7.49 -2.15
N LEU A 217 22.13 7.96 -3.10
CA LEU A 217 21.06 7.18 -3.74
C LEU A 217 21.60 6.02 -4.56
N ILE A 218 22.69 6.22 -5.29
CA ILE A 218 23.29 5.15 -6.10
C ILE A 218 23.87 4.05 -5.19
N LYS A 219 24.49 4.41 -4.07
CA LYS A 219 25.17 3.45 -3.17
C LYS A 219 24.23 2.80 -2.14
N HIS A 220 23.32 3.57 -1.53
CA HIS A 220 22.60 3.20 -0.31
C HIS A 220 21.14 3.70 -0.29
N ASP A 221 20.38 3.61 -1.40
CA ASP A 221 19.00 4.12 -1.45
C ASP A 221 18.08 3.57 -0.34
N ARG A 222 18.20 2.29 0.02
CA ARG A 222 17.43 1.65 1.10
C ARG A 222 17.65 2.28 2.48
N GLU A 223 18.79 2.90 2.72
CA GLU A 223 19.12 3.53 4.01
C GLU A 223 18.54 4.94 4.13
N ILE A 224 18.07 5.52 3.03
CA ILE A 224 17.45 6.86 3.00
C ILE A 224 15.96 6.80 3.40
N VAL A 225 15.33 5.63 3.27
CA VAL A 225 13.90 5.41 3.58
C VAL A 225 13.58 5.80 5.02
N SER A 226 12.66 6.75 5.20
CA SER A 226 12.25 7.25 6.50
C SER A 226 11.25 6.28 7.14
N ARG A 227 11.52 5.82 8.37
CA ARG A 227 10.61 4.87 9.06
C ARG A 227 9.22 5.47 9.35
N ARG A 228 9.13 6.81 9.40
CA ARG A 228 7.91 7.53 9.77
C ARG A 228 6.96 7.73 8.59
N HIS A 229 7.49 7.86 7.37
CA HIS A 229 6.72 8.12 6.16
C HIS A 229 6.49 6.89 5.29
N ASP A 230 7.47 5.96 5.27
CA ASP A 230 7.41 4.82 4.37
C ASP A 230 7.01 3.51 5.07
N GLY A 231 7.00 3.47 6.41
CA GLY A 231 6.74 2.25 7.17
C GLY A 231 5.26 1.94 7.39
N ILE A 232 4.89 0.66 7.36
CA ILE A 232 3.56 0.19 7.79
C ILE A 232 3.61 -0.21 9.26
N VAL A 233 2.74 0.39 10.08
CA VAL A 233 2.61 0.03 11.50
C VAL A 233 2.11 -1.40 11.62
N LEU A 234 2.93 -2.27 12.24
CA LEU A 234 2.53 -3.63 12.61
C LEU A 234 1.73 -3.62 13.92
N GLY A 235 2.11 -2.74 14.84
CA GLY A 235 1.59 -2.70 16.20
C GLY A 235 2.59 -2.03 17.15
N SER A 236 2.39 -2.18 18.46
CA SER A 236 3.24 -1.55 19.47
C SER A 236 3.92 -2.56 20.40
N ALA A 237 5.12 -2.22 20.87
CA ALA A 237 5.87 -2.98 21.86
C ALA A 237 6.48 -2.03 22.88
N ALA A 238 6.18 -2.24 24.17
CA ALA A 238 6.66 -1.42 25.28
C ALA A 238 6.37 0.10 25.15
N GLY A 239 5.29 0.46 24.43
CA GLY A 239 4.89 1.86 24.20
C GLY A 239 5.40 2.45 22.88
N ASP A 240 6.32 1.78 22.19
CA ASP A 240 6.86 2.22 20.90
C ASP A 240 6.18 1.50 19.73
N ASP A 241 5.93 2.24 18.65
CA ASP A 241 5.43 1.68 17.40
C ASP A 241 6.49 0.83 16.69
N ILE A 242 6.05 -0.32 16.19
CA ILE A 242 6.84 -1.25 15.40
C ILE A 242 6.38 -1.17 13.95
N TYR A 243 7.30 -0.76 13.09
CA TYR A 243 7.05 -0.60 11.65
C TYR A 243 7.65 -1.74 10.84
N LEU A 244 6.97 -2.14 9.77
CA LEU A 244 7.50 -2.88 8.63
C LEU A 244 7.96 -1.88 7.57
N SER A 245 9.18 -2.03 7.07
CA SER A 245 9.70 -1.19 5.99
C SER A 245 9.28 -1.75 4.63
N PRO A 246 9.05 -0.93 3.60
CA PRO A 246 8.87 -1.38 2.21
C PRO A 246 10.10 -2.08 1.64
N THR A 247 11.20 -2.08 2.37
CA THR A 247 12.40 -2.87 2.04
C THR A 247 12.44 -4.23 2.74
N ASP A 248 11.49 -4.51 3.63
CA ASP A 248 11.43 -5.76 4.36
C ASP A 248 10.84 -6.90 3.50
N THR A 249 11.39 -8.10 3.71
CA THR A 249 10.74 -9.36 3.35
C THR A 249 10.28 -10.00 4.67
N VAL A 250 8.97 -10.08 4.86
CA VAL A 250 8.34 -10.43 6.14
C VAL A 250 7.83 -11.85 6.07
N LEU A 251 8.18 -12.70 7.04
CA LEU A 251 7.55 -14.02 7.22
C LEU A 251 6.50 -13.95 8.33
N ILE A 252 5.23 -14.16 7.99
CA ILE A 252 4.12 -14.31 8.93
C ILE A 252 3.81 -15.80 9.06
N ALA A 253 4.01 -16.38 10.24
CA ALA A 253 3.83 -17.82 10.42
C ALA A 253 3.25 -18.22 11.77
N GLY A 254 2.52 -19.34 11.77
CA GLY A 254 1.79 -19.84 12.93
C GLY A 254 0.73 -20.88 12.52
N SER A 255 0.19 -21.61 13.50
CA SER A 255 -0.80 -22.66 13.27
C SER A 255 -2.01 -22.19 12.43
N SER A 256 -2.72 -23.12 11.79
CA SER A 256 -3.97 -22.80 11.11
C SER A 256 -4.99 -22.20 12.09
N GLY A 257 -5.80 -21.25 11.63
CA GLY A 257 -6.87 -20.62 12.42
C GLY A 257 -6.43 -19.66 13.55
N ILE A 258 -5.14 -19.29 13.61
CA ILE A 258 -4.59 -18.43 14.68
C ILE A 258 -4.59 -16.92 14.37
N GLY A 259 -5.18 -16.51 13.24
CA GLY A 259 -5.30 -15.08 12.85
C GLY A 259 -4.21 -14.56 11.90
N LYS A 260 -3.53 -15.43 11.13
CA LYS A 260 -2.53 -14.98 10.13
C LYS A 260 -3.16 -14.12 9.03
N SER A 261 -4.23 -14.61 8.40
CA SER A 261 -4.95 -13.86 7.36
C SER A 261 -5.57 -12.59 7.94
N THR A 262 -6.06 -12.62 9.19
CA THR A 262 -6.53 -11.42 9.92
C THR A 262 -5.45 -10.34 10.03
N LEU A 263 -4.22 -10.73 10.41
CA LEU A 263 -3.09 -9.82 10.45
C LEU A 263 -2.73 -9.30 9.05
N ALA A 264 -2.76 -10.16 8.04
CA ALA A 264 -2.50 -9.78 6.66
C ALA A 264 -3.54 -8.77 6.13
N THR A 265 -4.83 -8.94 6.47
CA THR A 265 -5.89 -7.97 6.18
C THR A 265 -5.64 -6.63 6.84
N ALA A 266 -5.27 -6.63 8.12
CA ALA A 266 -4.93 -5.40 8.83
C ALA A 266 -3.76 -4.67 8.14
N LEU A 267 -2.75 -5.42 7.67
CA LEU A 267 -1.65 -4.85 6.89
C LEU A 267 -2.14 -4.28 5.55
N THR A 268 -2.99 -4.99 4.79
CA THR A 268 -3.52 -4.46 3.52
C THR A 268 -4.34 -3.19 3.72
N GLU A 269 -5.14 -3.08 4.79
CA GLU A 269 -5.87 -1.84 5.09
C GLU A 269 -4.90 -0.67 5.31
N ARG A 270 -3.83 -0.88 6.08
CA ARG A 270 -2.81 0.16 6.29
C ARG A 270 -2.08 0.53 5.01
N LEU A 271 -1.87 -0.44 4.12
CA LEU A 271 -1.28 -0.18 2.81
C LEU A 271 -2.16 0.74 1.98
N VAL A 272 -3.48 0.48 1.93
CA VAL A 272 -4.44 1.37 1.25
C VAL A 272 -4.44 2.76 1.89
N GLU A 273 -4.54 2.85 3.22
CA GLU A 273 -4.52 4.13 3.95
C GLU A 273 -3.25 4.93 3.69
N SER A 274 -2.12 4.25 3.48
CA SER A 274 -0.82 4.87 3.23
C SER A 274 -0.53 5.09 1.74
N GLY A 275 -1.47 4.82 0.83
CA GLY A 275 -1.29 5.01 -0.62
C GLY A 275 -0.43 3.95 -1.31
N PHE A 276 -0.10 2.83 -0.65
CA PHE A 276 0.68 1.76 -1.23
C PHE A 276 -0.19 0.78 -2.01
N GLN A 277 0.11 0.63 -3.30
CA GLN A 277 -0.36 -0.49 -4.10
C GLN A 277 0.20 -1.84 -3.61
N PHE A 278 -0.65 -2.86 -3.50
CA PHE A 278 -0.26 -4.24 -3.22
C PHE A 278 -0.86 -5.26 -4.20
N CYS A 279 -0.26 -6.46 -4.23
CA CYS A 279 -0.81 -7.63 -4.92
C CYS A 279 -0.80 -8.84 -3.97
N VAL A 280 -1.96 -9.45 -3.76
CA VAL A 280 -2.13 -10.68 -2.96
C VAL A 280 -2.17 -11.88 -3.90
N PHE A 281 -1.37 -12.90 -3.64
CA PHE A 281 -1.52 -14.23 -4.18
C PHE A 281 -2.23 -15.09 -3.16
N ASP A 282 -3.42 -15.55 -3.53
CA ASP A 282 -4.36 -16.21 -2.63
C ASP A 282 -4.78 -17.57 -3.20
N PRO A 283 -4.04 -18.65 -2.87
CA PRO A 283 -4.36 -20.00 -3.35
C PRO A 283 -5.69 -20.56 -2.84
N GLU A 284 -6.25 -20.01 -1.76
CA GLU A 284 -7.43 -20.55 -1.07
C GLU A 284 -8.67 -19.64 -1.13
N GLY A 285 -8.56 -18.46 -1.73
CA GLY A 285 -9.69 -17.54 -1.97
C GLY A 285 -10.16 -16.78 -0.73
N ASP A 286 -9.29 -16.62 0.26
CA ASP A 286 -9.52 -15.91 1.51
C ASP A 286 -9.82 -14.43 1.35
N TYR A 287 -9.23 -13.81 0.34
CA TYR A 287 -9.23 -12.37 0.11
C TYR A 287 -10.29 -11.97 -0.94
N ASP A 288 -11.22 -12.86 -1.27
CA ASP A 288 -12.35 -12.64 -2.21
C ASP A 288 -13.28 -11.46 -1.84
N GLY A 289 -13.17 -10.90 -0.65
CA GLY A 289 -13.93 -9.75 -0.17
C GLY A 289 -13.08 -8.58 0.31
N LEU A 290 -11.78 -8.55 -0.04
CA LEU A 290 -10.89 -7.47 0.39
C LEU A 290 -11.29 -6.15 -0.28
N GLU A 291 -11.71 -5.16 0.51
CA GLU A 291 -12.11 -3.87 -0.06
C GLU A 291 -10.91 -3.12 -0.62
N GLY A 292 -11.14 -2.32 -1.67
CA GLY A 292 -10.07 -1.55 -2.32
C GLY A 292 -9.14 -2.39 -3.20
N ALA A 293 -9.47 -3.65 -3.48
CA ALA A 293 -8.74 -4.51 -4.40
C ALA A 293 -9.66 -5.13 -5.47
N VAL A 294 -9.10 -5.30 -6.68
CA VAL A 294 -9.77 -5.97 -7.79
C VAL A 294 -9.31 -7.43 -7.83
N ARG A 295 -10.29 -8.32 -7.85
CA ARG A 295 -10.05 -9.77 -7.89
C ARG A 295 -9.79 -10.26 -9.32
N MET A 296 -8.84 -11.18 -9.45
CA MET A 296 -8.54 -11.93 -10.65
C MET A 296 -8.68 -13.42 -10.40
N GLY A 297 -9.53 -14.08 -11.18
CA GLY A 297 -9.93 -15.46 -10.97
C GLY A 297 -11.02 -15.63 -9.91
N ASP A 298 -11.59 -16.81 -9.84
CA ASP A 298 -12.53 -17.27 -8.81
C ASP A 298 -12.54 -18.80 -8.70
N GLY A 299 -13.55 -19.37 -8.05
CA GLY A 299 -13.68 -20.82 -7.91
C GLY A 299 -13.94 -21.57 -9.22
N SER A 300 -14.37 -20.87 -10.27
CA SER A 300 -14.76 -21.45 -11.56
C SER A 300 -13.80 -21.06 -12.70
N SER A 301 -13.14 -19.91 -12.59
CA SER A 301 -12.28 -19.33 -13.62
C SER A 301 -10.88 -19.06 -13.07
N ALA A 302 -9.87 -19.63 -13.72
CA ALA A 302 -8.49 -19.41 -13.34
C ALA A 302 -8.01 -18.00 -13.72
N PRO A 303 -7.14 -17.37 -12.90
CA PRO A 303 -6.54 -16.08 -13.26
C PRO A 303 -5.56 -16.26 -14.41
N THR A 304 -5.46 -15.26 -15.29
CA THR A 304 -4.43 -15.23 -16.33
C THR A 304 -3.33 -14.22 -16.02
N LYS A 305 -2.11 -14.52 -16.44
CA LYS A 305 -0.94 -13.64 -16.30
C LYS A 305 -1.18 -12.25 -16.91
N ALA A 306 -1.78 -12.18 -18.09
CA ALA A 306 -2.07 -10.92 -18.78
C ALA A 306 -3.00 -10.03 -17.95
N GLN A 307 -4.11 -10.58 -17.44
CA GLN A 307 -5.05 -9.83 -16.60
C GLN A 307 -4.40 -9.28 -15.33
N VAL A 308 -3.55 -10.08 -14.67
CA VAL A 308 -2.84 -9.65 -13.46
C VAL A 308 -1.89 -8.48 -13.77
N LEU A 309 -1.10 -8.59 -14.84
CA LEU A 309 -0.16 -7.53 -15.24
C LEU A 309 -0.88 -6.24 -15.69
N ASP A 310 -1.99 -6.36 -16.41
CA ASP A 310 -2.79 -5.21 -16.86
C ASP A 310 -3.39 -4.42 -15.70
N LEU A 311 -3.87 -5.10 -14.65
CA LEU A 311 -4.35 -4.43 -13.45
C LEU A 311 -3.22 -3.80 -12.65
N ILE A 312 -2.13 -4.52 -12.44
CA ILE A 312 -0.97 -3.99 -11.71
C ILE A 312 -0.41 -2.74 -12.41
N ALA A 313 -0.52 -2.66 -13.74
CA ALA A 313 -0.13 -1.49 -14.52
C ALA A 313 -0.96 -0.23 -14.22
N LYS A 314 -2.18 -0.38 -13.69
CA LYS A 314 -3.04 0.73 -13.24
C LYS A 314 -2.60 1.18 -11.85
N ALA A 315 -2.35 2.47 -11.69
CA ALA A 315 -1.67 3.05 -10.53
C ALA A 315 -2.45 2.91 -9.21
N ASP A 316 -3.77 2.86 -9.31
CA ASP A 316 -4.79 2.95 -8.27
C ASP A 316 -5.42 1.59 -7.93
N SER A 317 -5.01 0.53 -8.63
CA SER A 317 -5.63 -0.79 -8.50
C SER A 317 -4.78 -1.71 -7.61
N ASN A 318 -5.30 -2.11 -6.45
CA ASN A 318 -4.76 -3.27 -5.74
C ASN A 318 -5.31 -4.55 -6.37
N VAL A 319 -4.55 -5.64 -6.31
CA VAL A 319 -4.92 -6.89 -7.00
C VAL A 319 -4.95 -8.06 -6.04
N VAL A 320 -6.00 -8.88 -6.13
CA VAL A 320 -6.05 -10.21 -5.49
C VAL A 320 -6.08 -11.27 -6.58
N VAL A 321 -5.05 -12.10 -6.63
CA VAL A 321 -4.93 -13.23 -7.56
C VAL A 321 -5.45 -14.47 -6.85
N ASN A 322 -6.70 -14.85 -7.15
CA ASN A 322 -7.36 -16.01 -6.58
C ASN A 322 -6.96 -17.28 -7.36
N GLY A 323 -6.33 -18.23 -6.67
CA GLY A 323 -5.87 -19.50 -7.23
C GLY A 323 -6.80 -20.69 -7.02
N LEU A 324 -8.06 -20.50 -6.61
CA LEU A 324 -9.01 -21.58 -6.29
C LEU A 324 -9.26 -22.50 -7.48
N ALA A 325 -9.47 -21.94 -8.68
CA ALA A 325 -9.66 -22.72 -9.91
C ALA A 325 -8.38 -23.42 -10.40
N LEU A 326 -7.20 -23.10 -9.85
CA LEU A 326 -5.93 -23.78 -10.18
C LEU A 326 -5.74 -25.01 -9.31
N ARG A 327 -5.35 -26.14 -9.91
CA ARG A 327 -5.02 -27.35 -9.16
C ARG A 327 -3.78 -27.12 -8.31
N VAL A 328 -3.67 -27.82 -7.18
CA VAL A 328 -2.57 -27.63 -6.21
C VAL A 328 -1.18 -27.73 -6.84
N ASN A 329 -1.00 -28.62 -7.82
CA ASN A 329 0.25 -28.80 -8.55
C ASN A 329 0.51 -27.74 -9.64
N GLU A 330 -0.51 -27.02 -10.11
CA GLU A 330 -0.40 -25.97 -11.15
C GLU A 330 -0.06 -24.60 -10.55
N ARG A 331 -0.41 -24.37 -9.27
CA ARG A 331 -0.18 -23.09 -8.57
C ARG A 331 1.30 -22.65 -8.55
N PRO A 332 2.28 -23.53 -8.23
CA PRO A 332 3.68 -23.14 -8.32
C PRO A 332 4.10 -22.74 -9.73
N ASP A 333 3.60 -23.44 -10.76
CA ASP A 333 3.96 -23.19 -12.16
C ASP A 333 3.43 -21.83 -12.62
N PHE A 334 2.16 -21.53 -12.33
CA PHE A 334 1.55 -20.23 -12.61
C PHE A 334 2.32 -19.08 -11.94
N PHE A 335 2.66 -19.24 -10.66
CA PHE A 335 3.40 -18.23 -9.93
C PHE A 335 4.81 -18.03 -10.50
N ALA A 336 5.52 -19.12 -10.80
CA ALA A 336 6.86 -19.07 -11.40
C ALA A 336 6.87 -18.39 -12.78
N ASP A 337 5.83 -18.61 -13.61
CA ASP A 337 5.70 -17.94 -14.91
C ASP A 337 5.44 -16.42 -14.77
N LEU A 338 4.67 -15.99 -13.76
CA LEU A 338 4.36 -14.57 -13.55
C LEU A 338 5.53 -13.76 -12.96
N LEU A 339 6.37 -14.39 -12.14
CA LEU A 339 7.40 -13.71 -11.34
C LEU A 339 8.40 -12.87 -12.16
N PRO A 340 8.95 -13.33 -13.30
CA PRO A 340 9.91 -12.53 -14.08
C PRO A 340 9.34 -11.20 -14.57
N ASP A 341 8.10 -11.20 -15.05
CA ASP A 341 7.43 -9.99 -15.56
C ASP A 341 7.06 -9.05 -14.42
N LEU A 342 6.59 -9.59 -13.30
CA LEU A 342 6.34 -8.81 -12.09
C LEU A 342 7.62 -8.17 -11.56
N GLY A 343 8.73 -8.91 -11.53
CA GLY A 343 10.04 -8.39 -11.15
C GLY A 343 10.54 -7.31 -12.12
N SER A 344 10.37 -7.51 -13.42
CA SER A 344 10.68 -6.50 -14.45
C SER A 344 9.85 -5.23 -14.28
N PHE A 345 8.55 -5.38 -14.04
CA PHE A 345 7.64 -4.28 -13.80
C PHE A 345 8.03 -3.51 -12.53
N ARG A 346 8.26 -4.20 -11.39
CA ARG A 346 8.73 -3.59 -10.13
C ARG A 346 10.05 -2.84 -10.29
N ARG A 347 11.02 -3.35 -11.04
CA ARG A 347 12.28 -2.64 -11.28
C ARG A 347 12.08 -1.30 -12.00
N ARG A 348 11.07 -1.20 -12.86
CA ARG A 348 10.80 -0.01 -13.68
C ARG A 348 9.86 0.99 -13.01
N THR A 349 8.91 0.51 -12.20
CA THR A 349 7.83 1.34 -11.64
C THR A 349 7.81 1.38 -10.11
N ALA A 350 8.63 0.55 -9.45
CA ALA A 350 8.59 0.26 -8.01
C ALA A 350 7.24 -0.27 -7.49
N ARG A 351 6.38 -0.70 -8.41
CA ARG A 351 5.03 -1.20 -8.12
C ARG A 351 4.83 -2.65 -8.58
N PRO A 352 3.93 -3.42 -7.94
CA PRO A 352 3.27 -3.08 -6.69
C PRO A 352 4.32 -2.94 -5.58
N HIS A 353 4.05 -2.05 -4.63
CA HIS A 353 4.99 -1.78 -3.55
C HIS A 353 5.13 -3.02 -2.67
N TRP A 354 4.01 -3.71 -2.44
CA TRP A 354 3.94 -4.92 -1.62
C TRP A 354 3.40 -6.13 -2.37
N LEU A 355 4.06 -7.27 -2.20
CA LEU A 355 3.55 -8.58 -2.58
C LEU A 355 3.15 -9.34 -1.31
N ILE A 356 1.95 -9.88 -1.28
CA ILE A 356 1.48 -10.72 -0.17
C ILE A 356 1.24 -12.10 -0.75
N ILE A 357 1.97 -13.08 -0.26
CA ILE A 357 1.95 -14.45 -0.76
C ILE A 357 1.36 -15.30 0.35
N ASP A 358 0.05 -15.58 0.24
CA ASP A 358 -0.61 -16.47 1.19
C ASP A 358 -0.36 -17.94 0.85
N GLU A 359 -0.36 -18.76 1.90
CA GLU A 359 0.06 -20.15 1.87
C GLU A 359 1.32 -20.37 1.03
N ALA A 360 2.36 -19.58 1.33
CA ALA A 360 3.58 -19.48 0.53
C ALA A 360 4.30 -20.82 0.31
N HIS A 361 4.03 -21.84 1.14
CA HIS A 361 4.54 -23.20 0.94
C HIS A 361 3.93 -23.92 -0.29
N HIS A 362 2.77 -23.49 -0.78
CA HIS A 362 2.18 -23.96 -2.04
C HIS A 362 2.78 -23.24 -3.26
N LEU A 363 3.20 -21.99 -3.13
CA LEU A 363 3.68 -21.18 -4.25
C LEU A 363 5.21 -21.24 -4.41
N LEU A 364 5.94 -21.43 -3.30
CA LEU A 364 7.41 -21.50 -3.24
C LEU A 364 7.88 -22.77 -2.51
N PRO A 365 7.54 -23.98 -3.00
CA PRO A 365 7.85 -25.23 -2.29
C PRO A 365 9.34 -25.57 -2.28
N LYS A 366 9.81 -26.20 -1.20
CA LYS A 366 11.22 -26.59 -0.97
C LYS A 366 11.82 -27.54 -2.00
N ARG A 367 11.00 -28.37 -2.66
CA ARG A 367 11.46 -29.43 -3.58
C ARG A 367 11.73 -28.98 -5.01
N ARG A 368 11.53 -27.70 -5.34
CA ARG A 368 11.72 -27.17 -6.69
C ARG A 368 13.12 -26.58 -6.83
N GLU A 369 13.92 -27.09 -7.77
CA GLU A 369 15.26 -26.59 -8.12
C GLU A 369 15.23 -25.27 -8.93
N ASP A 370 14.13 -24.49 -8.88
CA ASP A 370 13.99 -23.21 -9.58
C ASP A 370 14.73 -22.07 -8.87
N THR A 371 15.94 -22.36 -8.38
CA THR A 371 16.87 -21.46 -7.69
C THR A 371 17.03 -20.14 -8.47
N ARG A 372 17.07 -20.20 -9.81
CA ARG A 372 17.28 -19.03 -10.67
C ARG A 372 16.11 -18.04 -10.69
N ALA A 373 14.86 -18.50 -10.60
CA ALA A 373 13.69 -17.62 -10.63
C ALA A 373 13.54 -16.86 -9.30
N VAL A 374 13.72 -17.56 -8.17
CA VAL A 374 13.65 -16.98 -6.82
C VAL A 374 14.80 -16.00 -6.56
N LEU A 375 16.00 -16.29 -7.05
CA LEU A 375 17.18 -15.41 -6.91
C LEU A 375 17.09 -14.12 -7.74
N SER A 376 16.27 -14.09 -8.80
CA SER A 376 16.04 -12.87 -9.60
C SER A 376 15.10 -11.86 -8.92
N LEU A 377 14.43 -12.29 -7.86
CA LEU A 377 13.58 -11.48 -7.01
C LEU A 377 14.44 -10.84 -5.92
N GLU A 378 14.93 -9.62 -6.15
CA GLU A 378 14.98 -8.73 -5.00
C GLU A 378 13.52 -8.64 -4.49
N LEU A 379 13.21 -9.26 -3.34
CA LEU A 379 11.88 -9.24 -2.68
C LEU A 379 11.72 -8.16 -1.57
N PRO A 380 12.26 -6.93 -1.66
CA PRO A 380 11.82 -5.90 -0.74
C PRO A 380 10.31 -5.68 -0.91
N GLY A 381 9.60 -5.41 0.19
CA GLY A 381 8.16 -5.21 0.17
C GLY A 381 7.43 -6.51 -0.16
N THR A 382 7.70 -7.57 0.58
CA THR A 382 7.03 -8.87 0.39
C THR A 382 6.65 -9.47 1.73
N VAL A 383 5.46 -10.04 1.83
CA VAL A 383 4.94 -10.76 2.99
C VAL A 383 4.68 -12.21 2.58
N LEU A 384 5.40 -13.14 3.20
CA LEU A 384 5.19 -14.58 3.06
C LEU A 384 4.34 -15.06 4.23
N ILE A 385 3.17 -15.63 3.96
CA ILE A 385 2.28 -16.17 4.99
C ILE A 385 2.27 -17.69 4.88
N THR A 386 2.43 -18.39 5.99
CA THR A 386 2.43 -19.86 5.96
C THR A 386 2.12 -20.50 7.31
N VAL A 387 1.60 -21.73 7.27
CA VAL A 387 1.56 -22.66 8.41
C VAL A 387 2.82 -23.54 8.52
N HIS A 388 3.57 -23.69 7.42
CA HIS A 388 4.71 -24.62 7.30
C HIS A 388 5.96 -23.91 6.77
N PRO A 389 6.71 -23.16 7.61
CA PRO A 389 7.96 -22.53 7.18
C PRO A 389 8.97 -23.53 6.59
N GLU A 390 9.05 -24.74 7.14
CA GLU A 390 9.93 -25.83 6.68
C GLU A 390 9.65 -26.34 5.27
N ALA A 391 8.47 -26.04 4.72
CA ALA A 391 8.04 -26.44 3.38
C ALA A 391 8.34 -25.37 2.32
N ILE A 392 8.77 -24.17 2.72
CA ILE A 392 9.17 -23.09 1.81
C ILE A 392 10.62 -23.33 1.34
N SER A 393 10.93 -22.91 0.11
CA SER A 393 12.30 -22.87 -0.41
C SER A 393 13.27 -22.14 0.53
N THR A 394 14.42 -22.77 0.80
CA THR A 394 15.47 -22.20 1.65
C THR A 394 15.97 -20.85 1.12
N ASP A 395 16.04 -20.67 -0.20
CA ASP A 395 16.48 -19.41 -0.78
C ASP A 395 15.48 -18.28 -0.56
N ALA A 396 14.18 -18.57 -0.61
CA ALA A 396 13.15 -17.59 -0.23
C ALA A 396 13.25 -17.22 1.26
N LEU A 397 13.47 -18.21 2.13
CA LEU A 397 13.63 -17.96 3.57
C LEU A 397 14.88 -17.12 3.89
N ARG A 398 15.97 -17.27 3.14
CA ARG A 398 17.19 -16.46 3.30
C ARG A 398 16.97 -14.97 3.01
N LEU A 399 15.96 -14.62 2.22
CA LEU A 399 15.61 -13.23 1.91
C LEU A 399 14.84 -12.56 3.06
N VAL A 400 14.25 -13.33 3.99
CA VAL A 400 13.44 -12.82 5.09
C VAL A 400 14.26 -11.91 6.01
N THR A 401 13.84 -10.64 6.12
CA THR A 401 14.45 -9.63 6.97
C THR A 401 13.71 -9.45 8.30
N ALA A 402 12.44 -9.87 8.36
CA ALA A 402 11.59 -9.78 9.55
C ALA A 402 10.67 -10.99 9.69
N ILE A 403 10.42 -11.41 10.92
CA ILE A 403 9.55 -12.55 11.25
C ILE A 403 8.45 -12.06 12.20
N VAL A 404 7.22 -12.44 11.90
CA VAL A 404 6.05 -12.30 12.76
C VAL A 404 5.51 -13.71 13.05
N ALA A 405 5.74 -14.22 14.26
CA ALA A 405 5.31 -15.54 14.67
C ALA A 405 4.10 -15.47 15.62
N LEU A 406 3.03 -16.19 15.27
CA LEU A 406 1.73 -16.12 15.93
C LEU A 406 1.43 -17.34 16.80
N GLY A 407 0.74 -17.10 17.91
CA GLY A 407 0.13 -18.12 18.76
C GLY A 407 1.08 -18.94 19.65
N PRO A 408 0.58 -20.02 20.27
CA PRO A 408 1.33 -20.78 21.28
C PRO A 408 2.63 -21.40 20.76
N LYS A 409 2.67 -21.75 19.46
CA LYS A 409 3.82 -22.35 18.79
C LYS A 409 4.79 -21.32 18.17
N ALA A 410 4.63 -20.02 18.45
CA ALA A 410 5.46 -18.96 17.86
C ALA A 410 6.97 -19.18 18.06
N LYS A 411 7.41 -19.71 19.22
CA LYS A 411 8.82 -20.05 19.44
C LYS A 411 9.33 -21.12 18.47
N ASN A 412 8.50 -22.11 18.18
CA ASN A 412 8.86 -23.20 17.26
C ASN A 412 8.97 -22.67 15.83
N VAL A 413 8.09 -21.75 15.43
CA VAL A 413 8.20 -21.06 14.12
C VAL A 413 9.57 -20.41 13.96
N VAL A 414 10.02 -19.64 14.97
CA VAL A 414 11.35 -19.00 14.93
C VAL A 414 12.47 -20.03 14.88
N LYS A 415 12.40 -21.11 15.69
CA LYS A 415 13.40 -22.19 15.68
C LYS A 415 13.48 -22.91 14.34
N VAL A 416 12.33 -23.24 13.75
CA VAL A 416 12.24 -23.87 12.43
C VAL A 416 12.90 -22.96 11.39
N PHE A 417 12.51 -21.69 11.33
CA PHE A 417 13.13 -20.72 10.43
C PHE A 417 14.66 -20.71 10.56
N CYS A 418 15.17 -20.57 11.78
CA CYS A 418 16.61 -20.53 12.05
C CYS A 418 17.32 -21.81 11.57
N ARG A 419 16.73 -22.98 11.81
CA ARG A 419 17.25 -24.26 11.32
C ARG A 419 17.28 -24.33 9.79
N GLU A 420 16.24 -23.88 9.12
CA GLU A 420 16.16 -23.95 7.65
C GLU A 420 17.19 -23.05 6.96
N ILE A 421 17.56 -21.90 7.55
CA ILE A 421 18.56 -20.99 6.99
C ILE A 421 19.97 -21.16 7.59
N GLY A 422 20.13 -22.03 8.59
CA GLY A 422 21.42 -22.34 9.21
C GLY A 422 21.96 -21.27 10.17
N ILE A 423 21.09 -20.61 10.95
CA ILE A 423 21.49 -19.66 12.00
C ILE A 423 21.03 -20.12 13.38
N ASP A 424 21.64 -19.58 14.44
CA ASP A 424 21.23 -19.86 15.81
C ASP A 424 19.97 -19.09 16.20
N PRO A 425 18.97 -19.74 16.83
CA PRO A 425 17.79 -19.06 17.33
C PRO A 425 18.12 -18.17 18.54
N PRO A 426 17.40 -17.04 18.73
CA PRO A 426 17.56 -16.22 19.93
C PRO A 426 17.31 -17.01 21.22
N LYS A 427 18.14 -16.81 22.24
CA LYS A 427 18.05 -17.56 23.51
C LYS A 427 16.79 -17.21 24.32
N ASP A 428 16.47 -15.92 24.40
CA ASP A 428 15.35 -15.42 25.20
C ASP A 428 14.10 -15.22 24.33
N MET A 429 13.23 -16.23 24.30
CA MET A 429 11.93 -16.16 23.63
C MET A 429 10.83 -16.48 24.65
N SER A 430 9.89 -15.56 24.87
CA SER A 430 8.64 -15.81 25.59
C SER A 430 7.55 -16.25 24.61
N SER A 431 6.58 -17.06 25.04
CA SER A 431 5.42 -17.35 24.18
C SER A 431 4.46 -16.16 24.26
N PRO A 432 4.00 -15.63 23.13
CA PRO A 432 3.03 -14.54 23.17
C PRO A 432 1.69 -15.05 23.73
N LYS A 433 0.98 -14.19 24.45
CA LYS A 433 -0.35 -14.46 25.02
C LYS A 433 -1.39 -13.54 24.37
N GLY A 434 -2.61 -14.05 24.17
CA GLY A 434 -3.70 -13.30 23.53
C GLY A 434 -3.35 -12.91 22.09
N GLU A 435 -3.70 -11.67 21.71
CA GLU A 435 -3.46 -11.08 20.37
C GLU A 435 -2.00 -10.65 20.13
N ARG A 436 -1.07 -11.00 21.02
CA ARG A 436 0.34 -10.65 20.84
C ARG A 436 1.04 -11.58 19.86
N VAL A 437 2.08 -11.07 19.21
CA VAL A 437 2.94 -11.81 18.28
C VAL A 437 4.40 -11.66 18.67
N LEU A 438 5.24 -12.60 18.26
CA LEU A 438 6.69 -12.43 18.32
C LEU A 438 7.17 -11.75 17.04
N PHE A 439 7.86 -10.63 17.20
CA PHE A 439 8.48 -9.90 16.11
C PHE A 439 10.00 -9.93 16.24
N TRP A 440 10.70 -10.32 15.18
CA TRP A 440 12.16 -10.38 15.18
C TRP A 440 12.73 -9.97 13.82
N ARG A 441 13.85 -9.24 13.84
CA ARG A 441 14.64 -8.90 12.65
C ARG A 441 16.01 -9.56 12.78
N PRO A 442 16.25 -10.73 12.15
CA PRO A 442 17.48 -11.50 12.36
C PRO A 442 18.77 -10.70 12.14
N GLN A 443 18.78 -9.83 11.13
CA GLN A 443 19.96 -9.05 10.75
C GLN A 443 20.16 -7.77 11.57
N LYS A 444 19.10 -7.24 12.22
CA LYS A 444 19.13 -5.91 12.86
C LYS A 444 18.95 -5.94 14.38
N ARG A 445 18.34 -7.00 14.92
CA ARG A 445 17.99 -7.08 16.35
C ARG A 445 18.48 -8.39 16.95
N LYS A 446 19.29 -8.29 18.01
CA LYS A 446 19.68 -9.45 18.83
C LYS A 446 18.53 -9.97 19.71
N LYS A 447 17.49 -9.16 19.96
CA LYS A 447 16.35 -9.50 20.83
C LYS A 447 15.03 -9.55 20.07
N ILE A 448 14.18 -10.51 20.43
CA ILE A 448 12.79 -10.63 19.96
C ILE A 448 11.91 -9.66 20.75
N ALA A 449 11.02 -8.96 20.05
CA ALA A 449 9.98 -8.13 20.66
C ALA A 449 8.65 -8.87 20.71
N THR A 450 7.87 -8.65 21.76
CA THR A 450 6.46 -9.05 21.80
C THR A 450 5.61 -7.84 21.41
N VAL A 451 4.88 -7.95 20.30
CA VAL A 451 4.13 -6.84 19.70
C VAL A 451 2.64 -7.10 19.89
N LYS A 452 1.89 -6.08 20.34
CA LYS A 452 0.42 -6.08 20.23
C LYS A 452 0.08 -5.57 18.84
N VAL A 453 -0.50 -6.43 18.00
CA VAL A 453 -0.82 -6.07 16.61
C VAL A 453 -2.01 -5.14 16.54
N VAL A 454 -2.07 -4.35 15.46
CA VAL A 454 -3.27 -3.58 15.12
C VAL A 454 -4.34 -4.54 14.57
N GLU A 455 -5.58 -4.35 15.00
CA GLU A 455 -6.72 -5.14 14.50
C GLU A 455 -7.23 -4.58 13.17
N PRO A 456 -7.71 -5.45 12.24
CA PRO A 456 -8.35 -4.99 11.02
C PRO A 456 -9.72 -4.37 11.33
N ARG A 457 -10.14 -3.42 10.49
CA ARG A 457 -11.52 -2.89 10.49
C ARG A 457 -12.48 -3.81 9.74
N GLN A 458 -11.98 -4.50 8.71
CA GLN A 458 -12.74 -5.42 7.88
C GLN A 458 -12.71 -6.84 8.44
N SER A 459 -13.80 -7.58 8.25
CA SER A 459 -13.89 -9.01 8.54
C SER A 459 -13.74 -9.83 7.24
N LEU A 460 -12.81 -10.79 7.22
CA LEU A 460 -12.59 -11.65 6.04
C LEU A 460 -13.70 -12.70 5.86
N LYS A 461 -14.08 -12.95 4.60
CA LYS A 461 -15.03 -14.00 4.19
C LYS A 461 -14.52 -15.44 4.44
N ARG A 462 -13.23 -15.69 4.69
CA ARG A 462 -12.69 -17.05 4.95
C ARG A 462 -13.33 -17.75 6.16
N HIS A 463 -13.74 -16.99 7.17
CA HIS A 463 -14.45 -17.56 8.32
C HIS A 463 -15.89 -17.96 7.97
N SER A 464 -16.49 -17.40 6.92
CA SER A 464 -17.86 -17.75 6.58
C SER A 464 -17.93 -19.06 5.76
N ARG A 465 -17.12 -19.21 4.70
CA ARG A 465 -17.19 -20.39 3.81
C ARG A 465 -16.62 -21.69 4.39
N LYS A 466 -15.51 -21.65 5.16
CA LYS A 466 -14.91 -22.86 5.73
C LYS A 466 -15.84 -23.58 6.72
N TYR A 467 -16.59 -22.83 7.52
CA TYR A 467 -17.57 -23.38 8.45
C TYR A 467 -18.95 -23.59 7.83
N ALA A 468 -19.24 -22.93 6.71
CA ALA A 468 -20.45 -23.19 5.95
C ALA A 468 -20.39 -24.49 5.16
N GLU A 469 -19.31 -24.75 4.44
CA GLU A 469 -19.20 -25.89 3.52
C GLU A 469 -18.17 -26.95 3.96
N GLY A 470 -17.16 -26.60 4.78
CA GLY A 470 -16.11 -27.54 5.23
C GLY A 470 -16.49 -28.35 6.47
N GLN A 471 -15.96 -29.58 6.62
CA GLN A 471 -16.27 -30.47 7.75
C GLN A 471 -15.60 -30.04 9.07
N LEU A 472 -16.40 -29.72 10.07
CA LEU A 472 -16.03 -29.63 11.49
C LEU A 472 -15.75 -31.04 12.04
N ASP A 473 -14.79 -31.12 12.97
CA ASP A 473 -14.53 -32.34 13.74
C ASP A 473 -15.73 -32.69 14.65
N GLU A 474 -15.71 -33.86 15.27
CA GLU A 474 -16.80 -34.31 16.15
C GLU A 474 -17.04 -33.34 17.32
N ALA A 475 -15.97 -32.78 17.90
CA ALA A 475 -16.08 -31.84 19.00
C ALA A 475 -16.64 -30.47 18.60
N GLY A 476 -16.47 -30.06 17.34
CA GLY A 476 -16.95 -28.79 16.80
C GLY A 476 -18.32 -28.86 16.12
N SER A 477 -18.85 -30.05 15.84
CA SER A 477 -20.13 -30.25 15.16
C SER A 477 -21.31 -29.86 16.07
N PHE A 478 -22.41 -29.39 15.48
CA PHE A 478 -23.67 -29.25 16.22
C PHE A 478 -24.41 -30.59 16.19
N TYR A 479 -25.05 -30.93 17.29
CA TYR A 479 -25.88 -32.13 17.39
C TYR A 479 -27.28 -31.71 17.81
N PHE A 480 -28.24 -32.06 16.97
CA PHE A 480 -29.65 -31.87 17.32
C PHE A 480 -30.10 -33.05 18.19
N HIS A 481 -30.34 -32.76 19.46
CA HIS A 481 -30.88 -33.66 20.47
C HIS A 481 -32.31 -33.25 20.81
N GLY A 482 -33.27 -34.15 20.58
CA GLY A 482 -34.63 -33.95 21.04
C GLY A 482 -34.74 -34.05 22.57
N PRO A 483 -35.86 -33.61 23.17
CA PRO A 483 -36.18 -33.96 24.55
C PRO A 483 -36.11 -35.49 24.71
N ASP A 484 -35.42 -35.98 25.74
CA ASP A 484 -35.19 -37.41 26.02
C ASP A 484 -34.25 -38.17 25.03
N ASP A 485 -33.36 -37.46 24.34
CA ASP A 485 -32.34 -38.02 23.42
C ASP A 485 -32.94 -38.81 22.23
N ALA A 486 -34.18 -38.46 21.86
CA ALA A 486 -34.96 -39.13 20.82
C ALA A 486 -34.40 -38.98 19.38
N MET A 487 -33.43 -38.09 19.17
CA MET A 487 -32.74 -37.84 17.91
C MET A 487 -31.28 -37.46 18.16
N ASN A 488 -30.39 -37.86 17.25
CA ASN A 488 -28.97 -37.49 17.28
C ASN A 488 -28.49 -37.22 15.84
N LEU A 489 -28.85 -36.04 15.32
CA LEU A 489 -28.47 -35.61 13.97
C LEU A 489 -27.28 -34.66 14.05
N ARG A 490 -26.17 -35.05 13.41
CA ARG A 490 -24.93 -34.28 13.41
C ARG A 490 -24.88 -33.31 12.23
N ALA A 491 -24.76 -32.02 12.55
CA ALA A 491 -24.39 -30.98 11.60
C ALA A 491 -22.90 -30.64 11.72
N HIS A 492 -22.11 -31.14 10.78
CA HIS A 492 -20.67 -30.90 10.73
C HIS A 492 -20.29 -29.60 9.99
N ASN A 493 -21.25 -28.79 9.53
CA ASN A 493 -21.03 -27.46 8.98
C ASN A 493 -22.36 -26.66 8.97
N LEU A 494 -22.32 -25.38 8.63
CA LEU A 494 -23.49 -24.49 8.67
C LEU A 494 -24.54 -24.84 7.60
N MET A 495 -24.13 -25.38 6.45
CA MET A 495 -25.07 -25.77 5.38
C MET A 495 -25.85 -27.04 5.74
N ILE A 496 -25.18 -28.04 6.32
CA ILE A 496 -25.82 -29.24 6.87
C ILE A 496 -26.67 -28.87 8.09
N PHE A 497 -26.24 -27.91 8.91
CA PHE A 497 -27.08 -27.37 9.98
C PHE A 497 -28.39 -26.79 9.42
N ALA A 498 -28.32 -25.93 8.40
CA ALA A 498 -29.50 -25.34 7.78
C ALA A 498 -30.42 -26.41 7.16
N GLN A 499 -29.84 -27.39 6.47
CA GLN A 499 -30.56 -28.50 5.85
C GLN A 499 -31.27 -29.38 6.89
N ILE A 500 -30.62 -29.72 8.01
CA ILE A 500 -31.23 -30.51 9.08
C ILE A 500 -32.31 -29.70 9.79
N ALA A 501 -32.05 -28.42 10.07
CA ALA A 501 -33.00 -27.53 10.73
C ALA A 501 -34.32 -27.39 9.95
N GLU A 502 -34.28 -27.36 8.62
CA GLU A 502 -35.50 -27.35 7.78
C GLU A 502 -36.38 -28.59 7.99
N GLY A 503 -35.78 -29.75 8.27
CA GLY A 503 -36.48 -31.04 8.38
C GLY A 503 -36.75 -31.53 9.80
N ILE A 504 -36.33 -30.79 10.83
CA ILE A 504 -36.45 -31.23 12.23
C ILE A 504 -37.83 -30.90 12.84
N ASP A 505 -38.25 -31.67 13.84
CA ASP A 505 -39.51 -31.40 14.53
C ASP A 505 -39.42 -30.17 15.47
N ASP A 506 -40.56 -29.54 15.71
CA ASP A 506 -40.65 -28.30 16.49
C ASP A 506 -40.19 -28.44 17.94
N LYS A 507 -40.37 -29.62 18.55
CA LYS A 507 -39.96 -29.85 19.95
C LYS A 507 -38.45 -29.89 20.06
N THR A 508 -37.78 -30.55 19.13
CA THR A 508 -36.31 -30.58 19.07
C THR A 508 -35.73 -29.20 18.72
N TRP A 509 -36.36 -28.47 17.80
CA TRP A 509 -35.94 -27.10 17.50
C TRP A 509 -36.04 -26.17 18.71
N GLU A 510 -37.19 -26.20 19.40
CA GLU A 510 -37.45 -25.34 20.56
C GLU A 510 -36.58 -25.70 21.77
N PHE A 511 -36.27 -26.98 21.97
CA PHE A 511 -35.36 -27.45 23.03
C PHE A 511 -34.01 -26.71 22.99
N HIS A 512 -33.35 -26.68 21.84
CA HIS A 512 -32.07 -25.97 21.67
C HIS A 512 -32.23 -24.46 21.61
N LEU A 513 -33.34 -23.96 21.04
CA LEU A 513 -33.64 -22.52 20.98
C LEU A 513 -33.71 -21.93 22.39
N ARG A 514 -34.44 -22.58 23.32
CA ARG A 514 -34.59 -22.10 24.71
C ARG A 514 -33.34 -22.27 25.55
N ALA A 515 -32.47 -23.23 25.20
CA ALA A 515 -31.15 -23.42 25.83
C ALA A 515 -30.10 -22.40 25.33
N GLY A 516 -30.39 -21.70 24.23
CA GLY A 516 -29.48 -20.77 23.59
C GLY A 516 -28.31 -21.44 22.87
N ASP A 517 -28.51 -22.68 22.41
CA ASP A 517 -27.42 -23.51 21.90
C ASP A 517 -26.99 -23.09 20.50
N TYR A 518 -27.90 -22.57 19.68
CA TYR A 518 -27.59 -22.13 18.32
C TYR A 518 -26.66 -20.91 18.34
N SER A 519 -27.00 -19.88 19.12
CA SER A 519 -26.15 -18.69 19.23
C SER A 519 -24.79 -18.98 19.88
N LYS A 520 -24.74 -19.90 20.85
CA LYS A 520 -23.47 -20.37 21.44
C LYS A 520 -22.62 -21.11 20.42
N TRP A 521 -23.21 -21.99 19.62
CA TRP A 521 -22.49 -22.73 18.59
C TRP A 521 -21.97 -21.79 17.49
N PHE A 522 -22.80 -20.85 17.02
CA PHE A 522 -22.40 -19.82 16.06
C PHE A 522 -21.27 -18.93 16.59
N ARG A 523 -21.31 -18.57 17.87
CA ARG A 523 -20.28 -17.74 18.51
C ARG A 523 -18.96 -18.49 18.68
N ASN A 524 -19.01 -19.74 19.15
CA ASN A 524 -17.84 -20.45 19.64
C ASN A 524 -17.19 -21.33 18.57
N GLN A 525 -17.98 -22.01 17.74
CA GLN A 525 -17.49 -22.95 16.73
C GLN A 525 -17.42 -22.32 15.34
N ILE A 526 -18.51 -21.67 14.89
CA ILE A 526 -18.55 -20.97 13.59
C ILE A 526 -17.77 -19.65 13.63
N ARG A 527 -17.64 -19.06 14.83
CA ARG A 527 -16.96 -17.79 15.11
C ARG A 527 -17.58 -16.58 14.37
N ASP A 528 -18.88 -16.61 14.12
CA ASP A 528 -19.64 -15.46 13.61
C ASP A 528 -20.39 -14.79 14.77
N LYS A 529 -19.83 -13.66 15.24
CA LYS A 529 -20.37 -12.89 16.36
C LYS A 529 -21.69 -12.20 16.01
N ASP A 530 -21.88 -11.81 14.76
CA ASP A 530 -23.08 -11.08 14.35
C ASP A 530 -24.24 -12.03 14.08
N LEU A 531 -23.97 -13.19 13.46
CA LEU A 531 -24.95 -14.29 13.37
C LEU A 531 -25.37 -14.74 14.77
N ALA A 532 -24.40 -14.93 15.68
CA ALA A 532 -24.70 -15.28 17.06
C ALA A 532 -25.51 -14.21 17.80
N ARG A 533 -25.34 -12.91 17.49
CA ARG A 533 -26.14 -11.83 18.11
C ARG A 533 -27.59 -11.89 17.61
N GLU A 534 -27.76 -11.97 16.30
CA GLU A 534 -29.08 -12.04 15.65
C GLU A 534 -29.85 -13.31 16.05
N THR A 535 -29.19 -14.46 16.10
CA THR A 535 -29.80 -15.70 16.62
C THR A 535 -30.16 -15.59 18.10
N ALA A 536 -29.32 -14.94 18.92
CA ALA A 536 -29.63 -14.75 20.33
C ALA A 536 -30.84 -13.83 20.58
N GLU A 537 -31.20 -12.97 19.63
CA GLU A 537 -32.43 -12.17 19.68
C GLU A 537 -33.66 -13.09 19.48
N ALA A 538 -33.61 -13.97 18.47
CA ALA A 538 -34.66 -14.97 18.24
C ALA A 538 -34.80 -15.98 19.41
N GLU A 539 -33.69 -16.38 20.04
CA GLU A 539 -33.71 -17.28 21.21
C GLU A 539 -34.34 -16.64 22.46
N LYS A 540 -34.20 -15.32 22.63
CA LYS A 540 -34.74 -14.57 23.77
C LYS A 540 -36.22 -14.21 23.60
N ASP A 541 -36.69 -14.15 22.36
CA ASP A 541 -38.07 -13.83 22.07
C ASP A 541 -38.99 -15.01 22.41
N LYS A 542 -39.82 -14.84 23.44
CA LYS A 542 -40.79 -15.84 23.89
C LYS A 542 -42.10 -15.82 23.10
N THR A 543 -42.27 -14.82 22.24
CA THR A 543 -43.48 -14.65 21.43
C THR A 543 -43.39 -15.36 20.08
N LEU A 544 -42.18 -15.70 19.63
CA LEU A 544 -41.95 -16.47 18.40
C LEU A 544 -42.32 -17.94 18.59
N SER A 545 -43.06 -18.47 17.62
CA SER A 545 -43.25 -19.91 17.45
C SER A 545 -41.94 -20.60 17.00
N ALA A 546 -41.92 -21.94 17.10
CA ALA A 546 -40.80 -22.74 16.60
C ALA A 546 -40.57 -22.52 15.10
N GLU A 547 -41.64 -22.37 14.31
CA GLU A 547 -41.57 -22.12 12.87
C GLU A 547 -41.00 -20.73 12.56
N GLU A 548 -41.47 -19.68 13.25
CA GLU A 548 -41.01 -18.30 13.02
C GLU A 548 -39.56 -18.10 13.43
N SER A 549 -39.18 -18.60 14.62
CA SER A 549 -37.79 -18.54 15.09
C SER A 549 -36.84 -19.33 14.20
N ARG A 550 -37.27 -20.50 13.70
CA ARG A 550 -36.51 -21.30 12.73
C ARG A 550 -36.32 -20.56 11.43
N LYS A 551 -37.38 -19.99 10.88
CA LYS A 551 -37.30 -19.20 9.65
C LYS A 551 -36.35 -18.01 9.82
N GLN A 552 -36.44 -17.27 10.92
CA GLN A 552 -35.57 -16.13 11.20
C GLN A 552 -34.09 -16.53 11.29
N VAL A 553 -33.77 -17.64 11.96
CA VAL A 553 -32.39 -18.14 12.07
C VAL A 553 -31.88 -18.66 10.72
N LEU A 554 -32.69 -19.39 9.97
CA LEU A 554 -32.32 -19.89 8.63
C LEU A 554 -32.15 -18.77 7.62
N ASP A 555 -33.00 -17.74 7.66
CA ASP A 555 -32.88 -16.57 6.78
C ASP A 555 -31.61 -15.76 7.12
N ALA A 556 -31.25 -15.63 8.39
CA ALA A 556 -29.99 -15.02 8.80
C ALA A 556 -28.76 -15.80 8.31
N VAL A 557 -28.81 -17.14 8.37
CA VAL A 557 -27.78 -18.01 7.80
C VAL A 557 -27.72 -17.86 6.28
N ARG A 558 -28.86 -17.95 5.57
CA ARG A 558 -28.90 -17.85 4.11
C ARG A 558 -28.44 -16.49 3.59
N ARG A 559 -28.87 -15.40 4.23
CA ARG A 559 -28.46 -14.03 3.88
C ARG A 559 -26.95 -13.84 3.97
N ARG A 560 -26.30 -14.44 4.97
CA ARG A 560 -24.85 -14.32 5.16
C ARG A 560 -24.02 -15.30 4.32
N TYR A 561 -24.56 -16.47 4.00
CA TYR A 561 -23.76 -17.61 3.51
C TYR A 561 -24.24 -18.22 2.19
N THR A 562 -25.44 -17.91 1.71
CA THR A 562 -25.99 -18.49 0.46
C THR A 562 -26.49 -17.46 -0.57
N ALA A 563 -26.47 -16.16 -0.27
CA ALA A 563 -26.86 -15.13 -1.24
C ALA A 563 -25.76 -14.91 -2.31
N PRO A 564 -26.11 -14.82 -3.61
CA PRO A 564 -25.22 -14.21 -4.61
C PRO A 564 -25.03 -12.74 -4.20
N ALA A 565 -23.84 -12.16 -4.47
CA ALA A 565 -23.62 -10.74 -4.26
C ALA A 565 -24.61 -9.92 -5.09
N THR A 566 -25.71 -9.49 -4.49
CA THR A 566 -26.64 -8.55 -5.11
C THR A 566 -26.04 -7.15 -5.09
N ALA A 567 -26.22 -6.46 -6.22
CA ALA A 567 -25.83 -5.08 -6.47
C ALA A 567 -26.38 -4.12 -5.40
N PRO A 568 -25.84 -2.89 -5.28
CA PRO A 568 -26.33 -1.91 -4.31
C PRO A 568 -27.80 -1.61 -4.57
N GLU A 569 -28.60 -1.50 -3.50
CA GLU A 569 -29.94 -0.91 -3.57
C GLU A 569 -29.83 0.59 -3.90
N GLU A 570 -30.71 1.07 -4.78
CA GLU A 570 -30.77 2.44 -5.33
C GLU A 570 -30.97 3.55 -4.29
#